data_AF-A0A4S8IXT5-F1
#
_entry.id   AF-A0A4S8IXT5-F1
#
_cell.length_a   1.000
_cell.length_b   1.000
_cell.length_c   1.000
_cell.angle_alpha   90.00
_cell.angle_beta   90.00
_cell.angle_gamma   90.00
#
_symmetry.space_group_name_H-M   'P 1'
#
loop_
_entity.id
_entity.type
_entity.pdbx_description
1 polymer ?
#
loop_
_entity_poly.entity_id
_entity_poly.type
_entity_poly.pdbx_seq_one_letter_code
_entity_poly.pdbx_strand_id
1 'polypeptide(L)'
;MAMRYLLIASSLLAIAAAGTSTRSSTSPGRRPCQGPRERPAPHPHPRQASGSGFQSKNEYLFGKIDMQIKLVPGNSAGTVTAYYLSSQGPTHDEIDFEFLGNVSGDPYTLHTNVFAQGKGNREMQFKLWFDPTADFHTYTIIWNPSHIIFMVDRTPIRDFKNLESRGVAFPKNQPMRIYSSLWNADDWATRGGLVKTDWSQAPFTASYRSFRADTVPSSSGWWSQELDTTGHEKMKWVQKNYMIYNYCSDLKRFPQGLPTECSFA
;
A
#
# COMPACT_ATOMS: atom_id res chain seq x y z
N MET A 1 -18.92 -31.82 -11.92
CA MET A 1 -19.50 -30.54 -12.37
C MET A 1 -19.03 -29.47 -11.39
N ALA A 2 -17.92 -28.77 -11.69
CA ALA A 2 -17.35 -27.76 -10.80
C ALA A 2 -17.93 -26.39 -11.14
N MET A 3 -18.67 -25.82 -10.20
CA MET A 3 -19.35 -24.54 -10.31
C MET A 3 -18.30 -23.43 -10.36
N ARG A 4 -18.08 -22.86 -11.56
CA ARG A 4 -17.24 -21.67 -11.75
C ARG A 4 -18.00 -20.48 -11.18
N TYR A 5 -17.62 -20.01 -10.00
CA TYR A 5 -18.02 -18.70 -9.52
C TYR A 5 -17.29 -17.65 -10.35
N LEU A 6 -18.01 -17.06 -11.31
CA LEU A 6 -17.61 -15.85 -12.01
C LEU A 6 -17.69 -14.69 -11.00
N LEU A 7 -16.57 -14.34 -10.37
CA LEU A 7 -16.46 -13.09 -9.62
C LEU A 7 -16.52 -11.95 -10.62
N ILE A 8 -17.62 -11.20 -10.61
CA ILE A 8 -17.75 -9.93 -11.30
C ILE A 8 -16.67 -9.01 -10.72
N ALA A 9 -15.68 -8.64 -11.52
CA ALA A 9 -14.64 -7.70 -11.13
C ALA A 9 -15.26 -6.31 -10.95
N SER A 10 -15.70 -6.00 -9.73
CA SER A 10 -16.01 -4.63 -9.34
C SER A 10 -14.68 -3.88 -9.23
N SER A 11 -14.43 -2.94 -10.15
CA SER A 11 -13.34 -1.97 -10.01
C SER A 11 -13.58 -1.14 -8.74
N LEU A 12 -12.62 -1.17 -7.82
CA LEU A 12 -12.62 -0.37 -6.60
C LEU A 12 -11.77 0.87 -6.84
N LEU A 13 -12.21 2.02 -6.32
CA LEU A 13 -11.55 3.30 -6.49
C LEU A 13 -11.29 3.90 -5.11
N ALA A 14 -10.03 4.24 -4.81
CA ALA A 14 -9.70 5.05 -3.65
C ALA A 14 -9.46 6.48 -4.11
N ILE A 15 -10.17 7.43 -3.49
CA ILE A 15 -10.09 8.85 -3.81
C ILE A 15 -9.64 9.61 -2.56
N ALA A 16 -8.68 10.52 -2.72
CA ALA A 16 -8.43 11.61 -1.78
C ALA A 16 -8.85 12.93 -2.44
N ALA A 17 -9.83 13.63 -1.85
CA ALA A 17 -10.44 14.83 -2.44
C ALA A 17 -10.41 16.04 -1.50
N ALA A 18 -10.36 17.24 -2.10
CA ALA A 18 -10.69 18.50 -1.46
C ALA A 18 -12.18 18.83 -1.74
N GLY A 19 -12.98 19.14 -0.72
CA GLY A 19 -14.44 19.21 -0.87
C GLY A 19 -15.09 20.56 -0.50
N THR A 20 -15.84 21.15 -1.43
CA THR A 20 -16.94 22.10 -1.17
C THR A 20 -18.29 21.43 -1.49
N SER A 21 -19.15 21.27 -0.48
CA SER A 21 -20.53 20.75 -0.63
C SER A 21 -21.48 21.90 -0.90
N THR A 22 -22.20 21.81 -2.02
CA THR A 22 -23.54 22.39 -2.18
C THR A 22 -24.55 21.25 -2.04
N ARG A 23 -25.48 21.38 -1.08
CA ARG A 23 -26.64 20.50 -0.95
C ARG A 23 -27.83 21.27 -1.52
N SER A 24 -28.23 20.96 -2.75
CA SER A 24 -29.46 21.50 -3.33
C SER A 24 -30.65 20.72 -2.77
N SER A 25 -31.40 21.33 -1.86
CA SER A 25 -32.78 20.93 -1.56
C SER A 25 -33.72 22.02 -2.06
N THR A 26 -34.36 21.79 -3.21
CA THR A 26 -35.49 22.59 -3.68
C THR A 26 -36.77 22.09 -3.01
N SER A 27 -37.53 23.01 -2.40
CA SER A 27 -38.97 22.87 -2.17
C SER A 27 -39.61 24.27 -2.24
N PRO A 28 -40.84 24.42 -2.76
CA PRO A 28 -41.29 25.69 -3.29
C PRO A 28 -42.16 26.50 -2.32
N GLY A 29 -41.89 27.81 -2.30
CA GLY A 29 -42.90 28.86 -2.21
C GLY A 29 -43.39 29.31 -0.82
N ARG A 30 -43.04 30.55 -0.44
CA ARG A 30 -43.94 31.56 0.14
C ARG A 30 -43.26 32.95 0.22
N ARG A 31 -44.10 34.00 0.21
CA ARG A 31 -43.87 35.44 -0.06
C ARG A 31 -43.02 36.19 0.99
N PRO A 32 -42.52 37.42 0.68
CA PRO A 32 -41.44 38.05 1.41
C PRO A 32 -41.91 38.92 2.59
N CYS A 33 -41.23 38.81 3.72
CA CYS A 33 -41.22 39.81 4.79
C CYS A 33 -39.80 40.36 4.92
N GLN A 34 -39.64 41.68 4.81
CA GLN A 34 -38.36 42.36 5.03
C GLN A 34 -38.05 42.42 6.53
N GLY A 35 -36.95 41.78 6.94
CA GLY A 35 -36.36 41.81 8.27
C GLY A 35 -34.88 42.24 8.22
N PRO A 36 -34.24 42.54 9.37
CA PRO A 36 -33.07 43.41 9.48
C PRO A 36 -31.79 42.78 8.92
N ARG A 37 -30.87 43.66 8.47
CA ARG A 37 -29.56 43.37 7.84
C ARG A 37 -28.89 42.09 8.38
N GLU A 38 -28.73 41.12 7.48
CA GLU A 38 -27.96 39.90 7.70
C GLU A 38 -26.53 40.25 8.14
N ARG A 39 -26.08 39.65 9.24
CA ARG A 39 -24.64 39.60 9.56
C ARG A 39 -23.98 38.76 8.47
N PRO A 40 -22.75 39.09 8.03
CA PRO A 40 -22.01 38.24 7.11
C PRO A 40 -21.96 36.81 7.65
N ALA A 41 -22.32 35.84 6.82
CA ALA A 41 -22.19 34.43 7.17
C ALA A 41 -20.75 34.17 7.67
N PRO A 42 -20.56 33.36 8.73
CA PRO A 42 -19.22 32.99 9.15
C PRO A 42 -18.47 32.40 7.95
N HIS A 43 -17.23 32.83 7.77
CA HIS A 43 -16.34 32.34 6.72
C HIS A 43 -16.42 30.81 6.65
N PRO A 44 -16.49 30.20 5.44
CA PRO A 44 -16.53 28.75 5.33
C PRO A 44 -15.29 28.16 6.02
N HIS A 45 -15.52 27.38 7.07
CA HIS A 45 -14.48 26.56 7.67
C HIS A 45 -13.91 25.63 6.57
N PRO A 46 -12.57 25.52 6.42
CA PRO A 46 -11.99 24.57 5.49
C PRO A 46 -12.44 23.15 5.89
N ARG A 47 -13.12 22.44 4.99
CA ARG A 47 -13.41 21.01 5.20
C ARG A 47 -12.10 20.24 5.16
N GLN A 48 -11.93 19.33 6.12
CA GLN A 48 -10.79 18.42 6.20
C GLN A 48 -10.71 17.59 4.91
N ALA A 49 -9.55 17.60 4.26
CA ALA A 49 -9.24 16.64 3.22
C ALA A 49 -9.34 15.23 3.81
N SER A 50 -9.99 14.31 3.11
CA SER A 50 -10.16 12.93 3.57
C SER A 50 -9.67 11.96 2.50
N GLY A 51 -8.88 10.99 2.93
CA GLY A 51 -8.51 9.84 2.13
C GLY A 51 -9.63 8.80 2.07
N SER A 52 -9.33 7.63 1.52
CA SER A 52 -10.25 6.50 1.50
C SER A 52 -9.50 5.19 1.59
N GLY A 53 -10.18 4.12 2.02
CA GLY A 53 -9.61 2.78 2.07
C GLY A 53 -10.67 1.70 2.18
N PHE A 54 -10.26 0.47 1.97
CA PHE A 54 -11.08 -0.72 2.10
C PHE A 54 -10.29 -1.85 2.78
N GLN A 55 -11.01 -2.82 3.33
CA GLN A 55 -10.42 -4.00 3.95
C GLN A 55 -11.15 -5.29 3.53
N SER A 56 -10.49 -6.44 3.66
CA SER A 56 -11.10 -7.74 3.47
C SER A 56 -12.13 -8.06 4.55
N LYS A 57 -13.21 -8.76 4.16
CA LYS A 57 -14.24 -9.26 5.09
C LYS A 57 -13.69 -10.34 6.03
N ASN A 58 -12.72 -11.13 5.56
CA ASN A 58 -12.12 -12.21 6.33
C ASN A 58 -10.67 -11.86 6.70
N GLU A 59 -10.20 -12.50 7.77
CA GLU A 59 -8.79 -12.60 8.12
C GLU A 59 -8.21 -13.86 7.48
N TYR A 60 -6.91 -13.82 7.23
CA TYR A 60 -6.17 -14.92 6.63
C TYR A 60 -4.91 -15.19 7.46
N LEU A 61 -4.56 -16.45 7.59
CA LEU A 61 -3.27 -16.87 8.12
C LEU A 61 -2.56 -17.60 6.98
N PHE A 62 -1.59 -16.91 6.38
CA PHE A 62 -0.97 -17.26 5.10
C PHE A 62 -1.90 -17.09 3.88
N GLY A 63 -1.28 -16.96 2.71
CA GLY A 63 -1.96 -16.84 1.43
C GLY A 63 -1.06 -16.34 0.32
N LYS A 64 -1.48 -16.58 -0.92
CA LYS A 64 -1.03 -15.81 -2.08
C LYS A 64 -2.09 -14.78 -2.44
N ILE A 65 -1.71 -13.51 -2.41
CA ILE A 65 -2.64 -12.40 -2.59
C ILE A 65 -2.14 -11.55 -3.75
N ASP A 66 -2.97 -11.45 -4.79
CA ASP A 66 -2.74 -10.63 -5.97
C ASP A 66 -3.70 -9.44 -5.95
N MET A 67 -3.18 -8.24 -6.21
CA MET A 67 -3.97 -7.03 -6.46
C MET A 67 -3.44 -6.32 -7.71
N GLN A 68 -4.33 -5.96 -8.64
CA GLN A 68 -3.95 -5.07 -9.74
C GLN A 68 -4.22 -3.63 -9.37
N ILE A 69 -3.18 -2.81 -9.42
CA ILE A 69 -3.25 -1.40 -9.01
C ILE A 69 -2.73 -0.54 -10.15
N LYS A 70 -3.44 0.57 -10.41
CA LYS A 70 -2.98 1.68 -11.25
C LYS A 70 -2.94 2.94 -10.39
N LEU A 71 -1.78 3.56 -10.31
CA LEU A 71 -1.50 4.65 -9.36
C LEU A 71 -2.01 6.01 -9.86
N VAL A 72 -1.93 7.00 -8.97
CA VAL A 72 -2.37 8.37 -9.22
C VAL A 72 -1.52 9.01 -10.33
N PRO A 73 -2.11 9.45 -11.46
CA PRO A 73 -1.36 10.11 -12.53
C PRO A 73 -1.03 11.56 -12.16
N GLY A 74 -0.09 12.16 -12.90
CA GLY A 74 0.28 13.57 -12.73
C GLY A 74 1.02 13.83 -11.42
N ASN A 75 0.74 14.97 -10.78
CA ASN A 75 1.37 15.34 -9.52
C ASN A 75 0.68 14.60 -8.38
N SER A 76 1.39 13.65 -7.78
CA SER A 76 0.94 12.83 -6.67
C SER A 76 1.79 13.04 -5.41
N ALA A 77 2.63 14.07 -5.38
CA ALA A 77 3.51 14.36 -4.26
C ALA A 77 2.73 14.44 -2.94
N GLY A 78 3.32 13.90 -1.87
CA GLY A 78 2.74 13.82 -0.54
C GLY A 78 1.64 12.76 -0.37
N THR A 79 1.20 12.08 -1.44
CA THR A 79 0.22 10.98 -1.34
C THR A 79 0.89 9.62 -1.18
N VAL A 80 0.25 8.72 -0.43
CA VAL A 80 0.61 7.30 -0.32
C VAL A 80 -0.59 6.47 -0.70
N THR A 81 -0.41 5.64 -1.73
CA THR A 81 -1.31 4.51 -2.02
C THR A 81 -0.76 3.29 -1.30
N ALA A 82 -1.50 2.66 -0.41
CA ALA A 82 -1.06 1.49 0.33
C ALA A 82 -1.86 0.24 -0.07
N TYR A 83 -1.20 -0.91 -0.08
CA TYR A 83 -1.77 -2.25 -0.17
C TYR A 83 -0.99 -3.14 0.79
N TYR A 84 -1.64 -3.59 1.86
CA TYR A 84 -0.94 -4.23 2.97
C TYR A 84 -1.79 -5.28 3.66
N LEU A 85 -1.14 -6.12 4.47
CA LEU A 85 -1.78 -7.01 5.42
C LEU A 85 -1.45 -6.53 6.82
N SER A 86 -2.41 -6.53 7.74
CA SER A 86 -2.14 -6.18 9.14
C SER A 86 -3.03 -6.95 10.10
N SER A 87 -2.47 -7.37 11.24
CA SER A 87 -3.24 -7.83 12.39
C SER A 87 -3.56 -6.64 13.31
N GLN A 88 -4.33 -6.87 14.38
CA GLN A 88 -4.74 -5.79 15.27
C GLN A 88 -3.89 -5.75 16.55
N GLY A 89 -3.74 -4.55 17.12
CA GLY A 89 -3.14 -4.34 18.43
C GLY A 89 -1.68 -3.86 18.41
N PRO A 90 -1.09 -3.63 19.60
CA PRO A 90 0.23 -3.02 19.73
C PRO A 90 1.38 -3.91 19.25
N THR A 91 1.16 -5.23 19.21
CA THR A 91 2.12 -6.22 18.72
C THR A 91 1.73 -6.78 17.37
N HIS A 92 1.07 -5.98 16.53
CA HIS A 92 0.58 -6.43 15.23
C HIS A 92 1.71 -6.95 14.33
N ASP A 93 1.36 -7.90 13.49
CA ASP A 93 2.15 -8.28 12.33
C ASP A 93 1.62 -7.50 11.12
N GLU A 94 2.50 -7.08 10.21
CA GLU A 94 2.11 -6.30 9.02
C GLU A 94 3.08 -6.51 7.85
N ILE A 95 2.55 -6.49 6.62
CA ILE A 95 3.28 -6.73 5.37
C ILE A 95 2.84 -5.69 4.34
N ASP A 96 3.75 -4.81 3.93
CA ASP A 96 3.38 -3.57 3.23
C ASP A 96 3.88 -3.49 1.79
N PHE A 97 3.00 -3.06 0.90
CA PHE A 97 3.34 -2.24 -0.26
C PHE A 97 2.82 -0.82 -0.05
N GLU A 98 3.70 0.17 -0.15
CA GLU A 98 3.34 1.58 -0.15
C GLU A 98 3.93 2.25 -1.39
N PHE A 99 3.09 2.95 -2.14
CA PHE A 99 3.50 3.70 -3.33
C PHE A 99 3.54 5.18 -2.98
N LEU A 100 4.76 5.70 -2.87
CA LEU A 100 5.01 7.09 -2.51
C LEU A 100 4.94 7.93 -3.78
N GLY A 101 3.95 8.81 -3.83
CA GLY A 101 3.74 9.71 -4.96
C GLY A 101 4.86 10.73 -5.12
N ASN A 102 4.89 11.38 -6.27
CA ASN A 102 5.94 12.31 -6.64
C ASN A 102 5.39 13.45 -7.50
N VAL A 103 6.20 14.47 -7.74
CA VAL A 103 5.85 15.55 -8.68
C VAL A 103 5.75 15.01 -10.10
N SER A 104 4.95 15.67 -10.94
CA SER A 104 4.77 15.26 -12.35
C SER A 104 6.12 15.09 -13.06
N GLY A 105 6.28 13.94 -13.72
CA GLY A 105 7.50 13.61 -14.48
C GLY A 105 8.59 12.90 -13.68
N ASP A 106 8.53 12.93 -12.34
CA ASP A 106 9.45 12.18 -11.49
C ASP A 106 8.90 10.79 -11.12
N PRO A 107 9.75 9.77 -10.98
CA PRO A 107 9.29 8.40 -10.77
C PRO A 107 8.75 8.19 -9.36
N TYR A 108 7.67 7.41 -9.27
CA TYR A 108 7.17 6.83 -8.02
C TYR A 108 8.27 6.06 -7.26
N THR A 109 8.12 5.97 -5.94
CA THR A 109 8.89 5.03 -5.12
C THR A 109 7.95 3.94 -4.61
N LEU A 110 8.29 2.68 -4.89
CA LEU A 110 7.66 1.54 -4.24
C LEU A 110 8.41 1.21 -2.96
N HIS A 111 7.70 1.20 -1.86
CA HIS A 111 8.20 0.91 -0.53
C HIS A 111 7.61 -0.41 -0.03
N THR A 112 8.45 -1.25 0.57
CA THR A 112 8.03 -2.48 1.25
C THR A 112 8.51 -2.50 2.68
N ASN A 113 7.69 -3.04 3.59
CA ASN A 113 8.05 -3.20 4.99
C ASN A 113 7.45 -4.50 5.56
N VAL A 114 8.01 -4.95 6.69
CA VAL A 114 7.52 -6.11 7.42
C VAL A 114 7.59 -5.81 8.91
N PHE A 115 6.44 -5.83 9.56
CA PHE A 115 6.30 -5.81 11.01
C PHE A 115 6.06 -7.23 11.53
N ALA A 116 6.78 -7.59 12.58
CA ALA A 116 6.53 -8.82 13.33
C ALA A 116 6.53 -8.46 14.83
N GLN A 117 5.47 -8.84 15.53
CA GLN A 117 5.26 -8.55 16.96
C GLN A 117 5.40 -7.05 17.27
N GLY A 118 4.84 -6.19 16.42
CA GLY A 118 4.88 -4.72 16.54
C GLY A 118 6.22 -4.09 16.17
N LYS A 119 7.23 -4.88 15.79
CA LYS A 119 8.54 -4.38 15.38
C LYS A 119 8.65 -4.37 13.86
N GLY A 120 8.66 -3.18 13.27
CA GLY A 120 8.98 -2.93 11.86
C GLY A 120 10.44 -2.51 11.66
N ASN A 121 10.65 -1.37 11.00
CA ASN A 121 11.96 -0.84 10.60
C ASN A 121 12.72 -1.72 9.60
N ARG A 122 12.00 -2.32 8.65
CA ARG A 122 12.55 -3.23 7.63
C ARG A 122 12.26 -2.73 6.22
N GLU A 123 12.43 -1.43 6.02
CA GLU A 123 12.09 -0.73 4.80
C GLU A 123 13.05 -1.09 3.66
N MET A 124 12.49 -1.44 2.50
CA MET A 124 13.22 -1.49 1.23
C MET A 124 12.45 -0.68 0.21
N GLN A 125 13.14 0.19 -0.53
CA GLN A 125 12.52 1.07 -1.52
C GLN A 125 13.09 0.83 -2.90
N PHE A 126 12.23 0.95 -3.92
CA PHE A 126 12.52 0.66 -5.31
C PHE A 126 11.94 1.75 -6.23
N LYS A 127 12.61 2.00 -7.35
CA LYS A 127 11.94 2.55 -8.54
C LYS A 127 11.30 1.39 -9.32
N LEU A 128 10.30 1.71 -10.14
CA LEU A 128 9.68 0.71 -11.02
C LEU A 128 10.27 0.83 -12.43
N TRP A 129 10.34 -0.29 -13.14
CA TRP A 129 10.84 -0.37 -14.53
C TRP A 129 9.77 -0.04 -15.57
N PHE A 130 8.68 0.58 -15.13
CA PHE A 130 7.53 1.02 -15.92
C PHE A 130 6.88 2.23 -15.24
N ASP A 131 5.98 2.92 -15.95
CA ASP A 131 5.12 3.95 -15.37
C ASP A 131 3.88 3.29 -14.72
N PRO A 132 3.79 3.26 -13.37
CA PRO A 132 2.69 2.61 -12.67
C PRO A 132 1.36 3.37 -12.73
N THR A 133 1.34 4.56 -13.35
CA THR A 133 0.13 5.38 -13.54
C THR A 133 -0.54 5.11 -14.89
N ALA A 134 0.21 4.56 -15.85
CA ALA A 134 -0.24 4.36 -17.23
C ALA A 134 -1.18 3.15 -17.37
N ASP A 135 -0.87 2.02 -16.72
CA ASP A 135 -1.68 0.81 -16.75
C ASP A 135 -1.70 0.09 -15.39
N PHE A 136 -2.54 -0.92 -15.25
CA PHE A 136 -2.61 -1.78 -14.09
C PHE A 136 -1.45 -2.79 -14.08
N HIS A 137 -0.73 -2.82 -12.96
CA HIS A 137 0.30 -3.81 -12.68
C HIS A 137 -0.13 -4.70 -11.52
N THR A 138 0.34 -5.95 -11.51
CA THR A 138 0.00 -6.93 -10.48
C THR A 138 1.03 -6.89 -9.36
N TYR A 139 0.58 -6.59 -8.15
CA TYR A 139 1.37 -6.64 -6.94
C TYR A 139 0.94 -7.85 -6.13
N THR A 140 1.91 -8.72 -5.85
CA THR A 140 1.66 -10.00 -5.19
C THR A 140 2.41 -10.09 -3.88
N ILE A 141 1.73 -10.57 -2.85
CA ILE A 141 2.32 -11.06 -1.61
C ILE A 141 2.10 -12.57 -1.57
N ILE A 142 3.18 -13.35 -1.56
CA ILE A 142 3.12 -14.75 -1.12
C ILE A 142 3.57 -14.76 0.32
N TRP A 143 2.67 -15.10 1.22
CA TRP A 143 2.94 -15.25 2.64
C TRP A 143 2.67 -16.70 3.03
N ASN A 144 3.71 -17.42 3.41
CA ASN A 144 3.63 -18.81 3.85
C ASN A 144 4.45 -19.03 5.13
N PRO A 145 4.46 -20.23 5.73
CA PRO A 145 5.17 -20.46 7.00
C PRO A 145 6.68 -20.19 6.96
N SER A 146 7.29 -20.21 5.77
CA SER A 146 8.74 -20.10 5.57
C SER A 146 9.17 -18.75 4.96
N HIS A 147 8.31 -18.09 4.16
CA HIS A 147 8.66 -16.94 3.36
C HIS A 147 7.54 -15.90 3.26
N ILE A 148 7.94 -14.63 3.16
CA ILE A 148 7.13 -13.53 2.62
C ILE A 148 7.83 -13.02 1.36
N ILE A 149 7.25 -13.32 0.18
CA ILE A 149 7.79 -12.93 -1.12
C ILE A 149 6.93 -11.81 -1.71
N PHE A 150 7.57 -10.67 -1.98
CA PHE A 150 6.97 -9.53 -2.67
C PHE A 150 7.28 -9.63 -4.15
N MET A 151 6.26 -9.51 -5.00
CA MET A 151 6.44 -9.54 -6.45
C MET A 151 5.69 -8.40 -7.15
N VAL A 152 6.27 -7.96 -8.27
CA VAL A 152 5.67 -7.03 -9.22
C VAL A 152 5.63 -7.72 -10.59
N ASP A 153 4.44 -7.92 -11.15
CA ASP A 153 4.21 -8.66 -12.40
C ASP A 153 4.93 -10.01 -12.48
N ARG A 154 4.87 -10.78 -11.39
CA ARG A 154 5.54 -12.08 -11.19
C ARG A 154 7.08 -12.01 -11.09
N THR A 155 7.65 -10.81 -11.00
CA THR A 155 9.08 -10.60 -10.74
C THR A 155 9.28 -10.40 -9.24
N PRO A 156 10.00 -11.29 -8.54
CA PRO A 156 10.29 -11.09 -7.12
C PRO A 156 11.20 -9.89 -6.92
N ILE A 157 10.88 -9.07 -5.93
CA ILE A 157 11.69 -7.89 -5.56
C ILE A 157 12.31 -8.04 -4.17
N ARG A 158 11.69 -8.84 -3.31
CA ARG A 158 12.09 -9.07 -1.91
C ARG A 158 11.58 -10.43 -1.44
N ASP A 159 12.40 -11.12 -0.66
CA ASP A 159 12.06 -12.34 0.09
C ASP A 159 12.47 -12.12 1.56
N PHE A 160 11.49 -12.18 2.47
CA PHE A 160 11.72 -12.15 3.91
C PHE A 160 11.50 -13.54 4.49
N LYS A 161 12.59 -14.18 4.92
CA LYS A 161 12.62 -15.57 5.37
C LYS A 161 12.20 -15.68 6.83
N ASN A 162 11.52 -16.76 7.17
CA ASN A 162 11.30 -17.13 8.56
C ASN A 162 12.63 -17.59 9.18
N LEU A 163 13.17 -16.76 10.08
CA LEU A 163 14.41 -16.99 10.81
C LEU A 163 14.17 -17.02 12.32
N GLU A 164 13.02 -17.54 12.77
CA GLU A 164 12.71 -17.67 14.19
C GLU A 164 13.72 -18.55 14.94
N SER A 165 14.29 -19.57 14.29
CA SER A 165 15.39 -20.38 14.84
C SER A 165 16.67 -19.58 15.11
N ARG A 166 16.76 -18.35 14.57
CA ARG A 166 17.81 -17.35 14.79
C ARG A 166 17.33 -16.14 15.60
N GLY A 167 16.15 -16.23 16.22
CA GLY A 167 15.59 -15.17 17.06
C GLY A 167 14.95 -14.00 16.31
N VAL A 168 14.72 -14.13 15.01
CA VAL A 168 13.99 -13.11 14.22
C VAL A 168 12.51 -13.48 14.18
N ALA A 169 11.66 -12.62 14.75
CA ALA A 169 10.21 -12.83 14.72
C ALA A 169 9.67 -12.82 13.28
N PHE A 170 8.66 -13.64 13.03
CA PHE A 170 8.02 -13.79 11.73
C PHE A 170 6.49 -13.79 11.86
N PRO A 171 5.73 -13.14 10.95
CA PRO A 171 4.28 -13.19 10.91
C PRO A 171 3.75 -14.61 10.66
N LYS A 172 3.51 -15.41 11.71
CA LYS A 172 2.97 -16.78 11.55
C LYS A 172 1.82 -17.15 12.47
N ASN A 173 1.52 -16.32 13.46
CA ASN A 173 0.57 -16.65 14.52
C ASN A 173 -0.65 -15.73 14.56
N GLN A 174 -0.59 -14.57 13.91
CA GLN A 174 -1.66 -13.58 13.92
C GLN A 174 -2.33 -13.56 12.54
N PRO A 175 -3.62 -13.96 12.44
CA PRO A 175 -4.38 -13.74 11.21
C PRO A 175 -4.44 -12.25 10.88
N MET A 176 -4.29 -11.91 9.60
CA MET A 176 -4.28 -10.54 9.11
C MET A 176 -5.43 -10.28 8.14
N ARG A 177 -5.95 -9.07 8.16
CA ARG A 177 -6.81 -8.57 7.08
C ARG A 177 -5.96 -7.94 6.00
N ILE A 178 -6.50 -7.93 4.79
CA ILE A 178 -5.92 -7.20 3.67
C ILE A 178 -6.55 -5.82 3.67
N TYR A 179 -5.72 -4.80 3.52
CA TYR A 179 -6.10 -3.41 3.49
C TYR A 179 -5.59 -2.75 2.21
N SER A 180 -6.28 -1.70 1.81
CA SER A 180 -5.74 -0.72 0.89
C SER A 180 -6.30 0.66 1.20
N SER A 181 -5.47 1.68 1.03
CA SER A 181 -5.83 3.06 1.34
C SER A 181 -5.10 4.05 0.43
N LEU A 182 -5.65 5.25 0.32
CA LEU A 182 -5.01 6.42 -0.28
C LEU A 182 -5.11 7.56 0.73
N TRP A 183 -3.97 8.09 1.14
CA TRP A 183 -3.90 9.10 2.21
C TRP A 183 -2.73 10.07 2.01
N ASN A 184 -2.74 11.16 2.78
CA ASN A 184 -1.71 12.20 2.77
C ASN A 184 -0.64 11.88 3.82
N ALA A 185 0.62 11.85 3.39
CA ALA A 185 1.80 11.52 4.19
C ALA A 185 2.89 12.58 3.99
N ASP A 186 2.49 13.85 4.03
CA ASP A 186 3.33 15.02 3.71
C ASP A 186 4.65 15.07 4.48
N ASP A 187 4.70 14.49 5.67
CA ASP A 187 5.86 14.54 6.55
C ASP A 187 7.02 13.65 6.08
N TRP A 188 6.78 12.70 5.16
CA TRP A 188 7.83 11.75 4.78
C TRP A 188 7.75 11.21 3.34
N ALA A 189 6.58 11.17 2.69
CA ALA A 189 6.38 10.40 1.45
C ALA A 189 7.25 10.87 0.28
N THR A 190 7.24 12.16 -0.04
CA THR A 190 7.95 12.67 -1.22
C THR A 190 9.22 13.40 -0.82
N ARG A 191 10.37 12.88 -1.27
CA ARG A 191 11.71 13.40 -0.96
C ARG A 191 11.93 13.55 0.56
N GLY A 192 11.51 12.55 1.34
CA GLY A 192 11.62 12.58 2.80
C GLY A 192 10.78 13.69 3.44
N GLY A 193 9.67 14.06 2.83
CA GLY A 193 8.74 15.09 3.32
C GLY A 193 9.05 16.53 2.90
N LEU A 194 10.06 16.74 2.05
CA LEU A 194 10.40 18.07 1.54
C LEU A 194 9.36 18.63 0.56
N VAL A 195 8.63 17.75 -0.13
CA VAL A 195 7.58 18.15 -1.08
C VAL A 195 6.23 17.75 -0.53
N LYS A 196 5.34 18.72 -0.42
CA LYS A 196 4.00 18.60 0.17
C LYS A 196 2.94 18.40 -0.91
N THR A 197 1.79 17.91 -0.51
CA THR A 197 0.64 17.70 -1.41
C THR A 197 0.11 19.03 -1.92
N ASP A 198 0.06 19.17 -3.24
CA ASP A 198 -0.65 20.27 -3.89
C ASP A 198 -2.13 19.91 -4.02
N TRP A 199 -2.93 20.33 -3.03
CA TRP A 199 -4.37 20.06 -2.99
C TRP A 199 -5.17 20.70 -4.13
N SER A 200 -4.58 21.63 -4.92
CA SER A 200 -5.23 22.13 -6.14
C SER A 200 -5.31 21.08 -7.25
N GLN A 201 -4.51 20.01 -7.15
CA GLN A 201 -4.50 18.86 -8.07
C GLN A 201 -5.50 17.77 -7.68
N ALA A 202 -6.22 17.93 -6.56
CA ALA A 202 -7.23 16.98 -6.14
C ALA A 202 -8.41 16.93 -7.14
N PRO A 203 -9.09 15.78 -7.30
CA PRO A 203 -8.92 14.55 -6.54
C PRO A 203 -7.77 13.65 -7.01
N PHE A 204 -7.03 13.09 -6.05
CA PHE A 204 -6.06 12.02 -6.30
C PHE A 204 -6.79 10.69 -6.33
N THR A 205 -6.55 9.88 -7.36
CA THR A 205 -7.32 8.66 -7.62
C THR A 205 -6.40 7.48 -7.91
N ALA A 206 -6.45 6.45 -7.05
CA ALA A 206 -5.83 5.15 -7.30
C ALA A 206 -6.92 4.12 -7.65
N SER A 207 -6.65 3.31 -8.67
CA SER A 207 -7.60 2.33 -9.20
C SER A 207 -7.17 0.90 -8.88
N TYR A 208 -8.13 0.06 -8.52
CA TYR A 208 -7.91 -1.33 -8.12
C TYR A 208 -8.81 -2.28 -8.91
N ARG A 209 -8.27 -3.44 -9.29
CA ARG A 209 -9.05 -4.54 -9.89
C ARG A 209 -8.43 -5.89 -9.60
N SER A 210 -9.13 -6.95 -10.02
CA SER A 210 -8.62 -8.32 -10.06
C SER A 210 -8.06 -8.84 -8.72
N PHE A 211 -8.71 -8.48 -7.61
CA PHE A 211 -8.34 -8.99 -6.29
C PHE A 211 -8.50 -10.50 -6.23
N ARG A 212 -7.42 -11.21 -5.86
CA ARG A 212 -7.45 -12.66 -5.67
C ARG A 212 -6.64 -13.03 -4.43
N ALA A 213 -7.28 -13.71 -3.49
CA ALA A 213 -6.62 -14.36 -2.36
C ALA A 213 -6.78 -15.88 -2.49
N ASP A 214 -5.66 -16.58 -2.66
CA ASP A 214 -5.58 -18.04 -2.59
C ASP A 214 -5.05 -18.42 -1.20
N THR A 215 -5.90 -19.03 -0.38
CA THR A 215 -5.67 -19.25 1.05
C THR A 215 -5.86 -20.71 1.47
N VAL A 216 -5.95 -21.63 0.51
CA VAL A 216 -6.16 -23.06 0.77
C VAL A 216 -4.80 -23.78 0.74
N PRO A 217 -4.25 -24.24 1.88
CA PRO A 217 -2.89 -24.79 1.96
C PRO A 217 -2.61 -25.98 1.02
N SER A 218 -3.61 -26.82 0.77
CA SER A 218 -3.44 -28.13 0.14
C SER A 218 -3.64 -28.18 -1.38
N SER A 219 -4.17 -27.11 -2.00
CA SER A 219 -4.53 -27.12 -3.43
C SER A 219 -3.60 -26.29 -4.32
N SER A 220 -2.58 -25.66 -3.75
CA SER A 220 -1.87 -24.58 -4.42
C SER A 220 -0.39 -24.53 -3.99
N GLY A 221 0.51 -24.58 -4.97
CA GLY A 221 1.96 -24.63 -4.74
C GLY A 221 2.56 -23.43 -3.98
N TRP A 222 1.77 -22.40 -3.65
CA TRP A 222 2.24 -21.24 -2.89
C TRP A 222 2.57 -21.55 -1.41
N TRP A 223 1.92 -22.56 -0.81
CA TRP A 223 2.06 -22.87 0.63
C TRP A 223 3.51 -23.23 1.03
N SER A 224 4.24 -23.87 0.14
CA SER A 224 5.66 -24.20 0.32
C SER A 224 6.51 -23.54 -0.76
N GLN A 225 6.05 -22.43 -1.32
CA GLN A 225 6.78 -21.76 -2.39
C GLN A 225 7.99 -21.04 -1.81
N GLU A 226 9.12 -21.32 -2.43
CA GLU A 226 10.39 -20.64 -2.23
C GLU A 226 10.87 -20.14 -3.60
N LEU A 227 11.77 -19.17 -3.63
CA LEU A 227 12.41 -18.78 -4.89
C LEU A 227 13.41 -19.86 -5.32
N ASP A 228 13.32 -20.31 -6.56
CA ASP A 228 14.38 -21.13 -7.16
C ASP A 228 15.60 -20.26 -7.53
N THR A 229 16.64 -20.85 -8.11
CA THR A 229 17.85 -20.12 -8.52
C THR A 229 17.52 -18.97 -9.47
N THR A 230 16.64 -19.20 -10.45
CA THR A 230 16.22 -18.18 -11.42
C THR A 230 15.43 -17.05 -10.75
N GLY A 231 14.55 -17.37 -9.79
CA GLY A 231 13.82 -16.39 -9.00
C GLY A 231 14.77 -15.50 -8.19
N HIS A 232 15.77 -16.09 -7.54
CA HIS A 232 16.80 -15.35 -6.81
C HIS A 232 17.64 -14.45 -7.73
N GLU A 233 18.04 -14.94 -8.91
CA GLU A 233 18.79 -14.14 -9.88
C GLU A 233 17.99 -12.93 -10.38
N LYS A 234 16.69 -13.13 -10.68
CA LYS A 234 15.78 -12.04 -11.05
C LYS A 234 15.64 -11.02 -9.93
N MET A 235 15.44 -11.48 -8.70
CA MET A 235 15.34 -10.60 -7.53
C MET A 235 16.61 -9.78 -7.34
N LYS A 236 17.79 -10.41 -7.42
CA LYS A 236 19.09 -9.72 -7.33
C LYS A 236 19.26 -8.71 -8.46
N TRP A 237 18.83 -9.03 -9.68
CA TRP A 237 18.86 -8.08 -10.80
C TRP A 237 17.95 -6.88 -10.53
N VAL A 238 16.73 -7.08 -10.02
CA VAL A 238 15.85 -5.97 -9.62
C VAL A 238 16.51 -5.12 -8.54
N GLN A 239 17.00 -5.75 -7.49
CA GLN A 239 17.63 -5.04 -6.38
C GLN A 239 18.85 -4.24 -6.83
N LYS A 240 19.68 -4.80 -7.72
CA LYS A 240 20.85 -4.10 -8.26
C LYS A 240 20.49 -2.86 -9.10
N ASN A 241 19.41 -2.94 -9.89
CA ASN A 241 19.10 -1.90 -10.88
C ASN A 241 18.06 -0.88 -10.41
N TYR A 242 17.21 -1.25 -9.44
CA TYR A 242 16.03 -0.46 -9.09
C TYR A 242 15.88 -0.17 -7.59
N MET A 243 16.59 -0.87 -6.70
CA MET A 243 16.54 -0.58 -5.27
C MET A 243 17.27 0.73 -4.96
N ILE A 244 16.63 1.61 -4.21
CA ILE A 244 17.18 2.92 -3.82
C ILE A 244 17.41 3.04 -2.31
N TYR A 245 16.81 2.15 -1.52
CA TYR A 245 17.04 2.07 -0.07
C TYR A 245 16.91 0.61 0.40
N ASN A 246 17.78 0.22 1.32
CA ASN A 246 17.72 -1.06 2.00
C ASN A 246 18.17 -0.89 3.45
N TYR A 247 17.26 -1.17 4.40
CA TYR A 247 17.55 -1.12 5.83
C TYR A 247 18.76 -1.98 6.23
N CYS A 248 19.00 -3.10 5.53
CA CYS A 248 20.16 -3.98 5.77
C CYS A 248 21.52 -3.38 5.36
N SER A 249 21.53 -2.19 4.76
CA SER A 249 22.76 -1.46 4.43
C SER A 249 22.87 -0.11 5.16
N ASP A 250 21.88 0.23 5.99
CA ASP A 250 21.78 1.52 6.65
C ASP A 250 22.45 1.50 8.03
N LEU A 251 23.78 1.58 8.03
CA LEU A 251 24.58 1.64 9.26
C LEU A 251 24.32 2.91 10.09
N LYS A 252 23.80 3.97 9.46
CA LYS A 252 23.45 5.21 10.17
C LYS A 252 22.22 4.99 11.03
N ARG A 253 21.23 4.27 10.52
CA ARG A 253 20.02 3.89 11.27
C ARG A 253 20.29 2.79 12.30
N PHE A 254 21.22 1.89 12.01
CA PHE A 254 21.59 0.78 12.88
C PHE A 254 23.06 0.85 13.35
N PRO A 255 23.43 1.88 14.15
CA PRO A 255 24.82 2.09 14.57
C PRO A 255 25.33 1.00 15.52
N GLN A 256 24.44 0.23 16.14
CA GLN A 256 24.76 -0.88 17.06
C GLN A 256 24.84 -2.25 16.36
N GLY A 257 24.78 -2.28 15.03
CA GLY A 257 24.78 -3.50 14.24
C GLY A 257 23.47 -3.71 13.48
N LEU A 258 23.58 -4.27 12.29
CA LEU A 258 22.46 -4.56 11.41
C LEU A 258 21.54 -5.65 12.00
N PRO A 259 20.24 -5.65 11.68
CA PRO A 259 19.33 -6.71 12.08
C PRO A 259 19.83 -8.11 11.65
N THR A 260 19.61 -9.11 12.51
CA THR A 260 20.14 -10.49 12.33
C THR A 260 19.78 -11.09 10.97
N GLU A 261 18.57 -10.85 10.48
CA GLU A 261 18.08 -11.32 9.19
C GLU A 261 18.89 -10.83 7.99
N CYS A 262 19.58 -9.69 8.12
CA CYS A 262 20.35 -9.09 7.02
C CYS A 262 21.56 -9.93 6.60
N SER A 263 22.07 -10.78 7.49
CA SER A 263 23.17 -11.70 7.18
C SER A 263 22.73 -12.93 6.38
N PHE A 264 21.42 -13.10 6.15
CA PHE A 264 20.80 -14.24 5.46
C PHE A 264 19.96 -13.83 4.23
N ALA A 265 19.99 -12.52 3.91
CA ALA A 265 19.29 -11.90 2.81
C ALA A 265 19.99 -12.14 1.46
#